data_AF-A0A2N1P684-F1
#
_entry.id   AF-A0A2N1P684-F1
#
_cell.length_a   1.000
_cell.length_b   1.000
_cell.length_c   1.000
_cell.angle_alpha   90.00
_cell.angle_beta   90.00
_cell.angle_gamma   90.00
#
_symmetry.space_group_name_H-M   'P 1'
#
loop_
_entity.id
_entity.type
_entity.pdbx_description
1 polymer ?
#
loop_
_entity_poly.entity_id
_entity_poly.type
_entity_poly.pdbx_seq_one_letter_code
_entity_poly.pdbx_strand_id
1 'polypeptide(L)'
;MGKRKEFNFVGHAHELTFTCFKNRPFLLSERACQNLVFSIIKAREKHSFDLWAYVFMPNHVHLLIYPNTKKYSIARILTSIKQPVSRKMVNYLKRYYPIGLQLMVTGQKKCSL
;
A
#
# COMPACT_ATOMS: atom_id res chain seq x y z
N MET A 1 2.39 4.67 20.36
CA MET A 1 1.67 4.64 19.06
C MET A 1 0.63 3.55 19.14
N GLY A 2 -0.67 3.90 19.15
CA GLY A 2 -1.74 2.92 19.34
C GLY A 2 -1.82 1.92 18.19
N LYS A 3 -2.14 0.66 18.50
CA LYS A 3 -2.42 -0.34 17.47
C LYS A 3 -3.69 0.07 16.74
N ARG A 4 -3.63 0.16 15.41
CA ARG A 4 -4.81 0.45 14.58
C ARG A 4 -5.87 -0.61 14.88
N LYS A 5 -7.06 -0.17 15.30
CA LYS A 5 -8.24 -1.05 15.40
C LYS A 5 -8.74 -1.39 13.99
N GLU A 6 -9.08 -2.65 13.77
CA GLU A 6 -9.54 -3.16 12.49
C GLU A 6 -10.95 -3.70 12.67
N PHE A 7 -11.88 -3.25 11.83
CA PHE A 7 -13.28 -3.67 11.87
C PHE A 7 -13.57 -4.44 10.59
N ASN A 8 -13.69 -5.77 10.66
CA ASN A 8 -13.89 -6.64 9.50
C ASN A 8 -15.27 -7.32 9.55
N PHE A 9 -16.33 -6.52 9.42
CA PHE A 9 -17.71 -7.02 9.44
C PHE A 9 -18.17 -7.43 8.04
N VAL A 10 -18.88 -8.56 7.95
CA VAL A 10 -19.41 -9.06 6.67
C VAL A 10 -20.36 -8.03 6.06
N GLY A 11 -20.27 -7.82 4.74
CA GLY A 11 -21.14 -6.88 4.02
C GLY A 11 -20.76 -5.40 4.16
N HIS A 12 -19.66 -5.08 4.86
CA HIS A 12 -19.17 -3.70 4.96
C HIS A 12 -18.21 -3.37 3.81
N ALA A 13 -18.46 -2.25 3.14
CA ALA A 13 -17.46 -1.59 2.31
C ALA A 13 -16.47 -0.80 3.19
N HIS A 14 -15.26 -0.58 2.68
CA HIS A 14 -14.18 0.10 3.41
C HIS A 14 -13.57 1.21 2.56
N GLU A 15 -13.55 2.41 3.12
CA GLU A 15 -12.66 3.48 2.66
C GLU A 15 -11.27 3.22 3.25
N LEU A 16 -10.26 3.23 2.38
CA LEU A 16 -8.87 2.99 2.72
C LEU A 16 -8.03 4.19 2.28
N THR A 17 -7.61 5.00 3.25
CA THR A 17 -6.57 6.02 3.04
C THR A 17 -5.19 5.49 3.46
N PHE A 18 -4.17 5.68 2.62
CA PHE A 18 -2.78 5.53 3.05
C PHE A 18 -1.82 6.49 2.36
N THR A 19 -0.83 6.95 3.11
CA THR A 19 0.22 7.87 2.65
C THR A 19 1.47 7.13 2.21
N CYS A 20 2.20 7.76 1.28
CA CYS A 20 3.57 7.43 0.93
C CYS A 20 4.52 7.75 2.09
N PHE A 21 5.69 7.10 2.09
CA PHE A 21 6.68 7.27 3.15
C PHE A 21 7.06 8.75 3.33
N LYS A 22 7.01 9.25 4.58
CA LYS A 22 7.26 10.65 4.95
C LYS A 22 6.47 11.68 4.11
N ASN A 23 5.26 11.33 3.69
CA ASN A 23 4.38 12.19 2.87
C ASN A 23 5.02 12.66 1.54
N ARG A 24 5.98 11.89 1.01
CA ARG A 24 6.69 12.24 -0.22
C ARG A 24 5.80 12.03 -1.44
N PRO A 25 5.92 12.88 -2.50
CA PRO A 25 5.07 12.83 -3.68
C PRO A 25 5.49 11.73 -4.68
N PHE A 26 5.66 10.49 -4.21
CA PHE A 26 6.17 9.39 -5.05
C PHE A 26 5.23 8.99 -6.19
N LEU A 27 3.94 9.31 -6.10
CA LEU A 27 2.93 9.01 -7.11
C LEU A 27 2.86 10.07 -8.23
N LEU A 28 3.80 11.02 -8.28
CA LEU A 28 4.06 11.80 -9.51
C LEU A 28 4.76 10.96 -10.58
N SER A 29 5.42 9.88 -10.18
CA SER A 29 6.10 8.97 -11.12
C SER A 29 5.10 7.99 -11.73
N GLU A 30 4.99 7.97 -13.05
CA GLU A 30 4.17 7.00 -13.78
C GLU A 30 4.53 5.56 -13.40
N ARG A 31 5.84 5.25 -13.30
CA ARG A 31 6.33 3.94 -12.85
C ARG A 31 5.82 3.58 -11.46
N ALA A 32 5.75 4.54 -10.53
CA ALA A 32 5.23 4.28 -9.19
C ALA A 32 3.73 4.00 -9.23
N CYS A 33 2.97 4.77 -10.02
CA CYS A 33 1.54 4.55 -10.25
C CYS A 33 1.27 3.17 -10.87
N GLN A 34 1.98 2.79 -11.93
CA GLN A 34 1.83 1.47 -12.57
C GLN A 34 2.14 0.32 -11.58
N ASN A 35 3.18 0.47 -10.75
CA ASN A 35 3.48 -0.51 -9.72
C ASN A 35 2.39 -0.63 -8.66
N LEU A 36 1.77 0.49 -8.29
CA LEU A 36 0.63 0.50 -7.37
C LEU A 36 -0.60 -0.16 -8.00
N VAL A 37 -0.96 0.19 -9.24
CA VAL A 37 -2.06 -0.46 -9.99
C VAL A 37 -1.88 -1.97 -10.03
N PHE A 38 -0.69 -2.45 -10.43
CA PHE A 38 -0.41 -3.88 -10.49
C PHE A 38 -0.52 -4.55 -9.11
N SER A 39 -0.06 -3.86 -8.05
CA SER A 39 -0.16 -4.39 -6.69
C SER A 39 -1.61 -4.47 -6.20
N ILE A 40 -2.47 -3.52 -6.59
CA ILE A 40 -3.91 -3.56 -6.32
C ILE A 40 -4.56 -4.73 -7.06
N ILE A 41 -4.27 -4.91 -8.36
CA ILE A 41 -4.80 -6.04 -9.15
C ILE A 41 -4.43 -7.37 -8.50
N LYS A 42 -3.15 -7.56 -8.14
CA LYS A 42 -2.70 -8.78 -7.44
C LYS A 42 -3.30 -8.95 -6.05
N ALA A 43 -3.55 -7.86 -5.33
CA ALA A 43 -4.26 -7.93 -4.06
C ALA A 43 -5.73 -8.35 -4.26
N ARG A 44 -6.40 -7.86 -5.31
CA ARG A 44 -7.77 -8.26 -5.65
C ARG A 44 -7.87 -9.75 -5.95
N GLU A 45 -6.99 -10.27 -6.81
CA GLU A 45 -6.90 -11.71 -7.11
C GLU A 45 -6.69 -12.53 -5.82
N LYS A 46 -5.79 -12.08 -4.95
CA LYS A 46 -5.41 -12.83 -3.73
C LYS A 46 -6.47 -12.81 -2.62
N HIS A 47 -7.16 -11.69 -2.44
CA HIS A 47 -8.04 -11.47 -1.28
C HIS A 47 -9.53 -11.42 -1.63
N SER A 48 -9.87 -11.50 -2.92
CA SER A 48 -11.26 -11.50 -3.41
C SER A 48 -12.06 -10.30 -2.89
N PHE A 49 -11.78 -9.12 -3.45
CA PHE A 49 -12.54 -7.90 -3.17
C PHE A 49 -12.76 -7.08 -4.44
N ASP A 50 -13.86 -6.33 -4.46
CA ASP A 50 -14.17 -5.36 -5.48
C ASP A 50 -13.58 -4.00 -5.15
N LEU A 51 -13.11 -3.31 -6.18
CA LEU A 51 -12.65 -1.94 -6.09
C LEU A 51 -13.73 -1.07 -6.72
N TRP A 52 -14.43 -0.30 -5.91
CA TRP A 52 -15.54 0.54 -6.35
C TRP A 52 -15.08 1.93 -6.77
N ALA A 53 -14.09 2.49 -6.07
CA ALA A 53 -13.51 3.79 -6.42
C ALA A 53 -12.03 3.85 -6.00
N TYR A 54 -11.26 4.72 -6.66
CA TYR A 54 -9.87 5.00 -6.30
C TYR A 54 -9.46 6.42 -6.68
N VAL A 55 -8.53 6.99 -5.93
CA VAL A 55 -7.83 8.23 -6.26
C VAL A 55 -6.36 8.10 -5.87
N PHE A 56 -5.46 8.41 -6.80
CA PHE A 56 -4.03 8.52 -6.52
C PHE A 56 -3.66 10.00 -6.45
N MET A 57 -3.44 10.48 -5.23
CA MET A 57 -2.87 11.79 -5.00
C MET A 57 -1.33 11.68 -5.04
N PRO A 58 -0.58 12.77 -5.30
CA PRO A 58 0.88 12.70 -5.41
C PRO A 58 1.57 11.96 -4.26
N ASN A 59 1.07 12.09 -3.03
CA ASN A 59 1.66 11.54 -1.81
C ASN A 59 0.77 10.52 -1.05
N HIS A 60 -0.46 10.25 -1.48
CA HIS A 60 -1.37 9.33 -0.80
C HIS A 60 -2.43 8.75 -1.73
N VAL A 61 -3.15 7.76 -1.23
CA VAL A 61 -4.12 6.97 -2.00
C VAL A 61 -5.40 6.82 -1.20
N HIS A 62 -6.52 6.98 -1.88
CA HIS A 62 -7.86 6.60 -1.40
C HIS A 62 -8.37 5.42 -2.23
N LEU A 63 -8.88 4.39 -1.57
CA LEU A 63 -9.58 3.27 -2.21
C LEU A 63 -10.92 3.03 -1.51
N LEU A 64 -11.97 2.80 -2.27
CA LEU A 64 -13.22 2.24 -1.75
C LEU A 64 -13.31 0.78 -2.20
N ILE A 65 -13.30 -0.14 -1.25
CA ILE A 65 -13.32 -1.57 -1.53
C ILE A 65 -14.50 -2.27 -0.88
N TYR A 66 -14.91 -3.38 -1.49
CA TYR A 66 -15.92 -4.28 -0.94
C TYR A 66 -15.39 -5.73 -0.91
N PRO A 67 -15.08 -6.29 0.26
CA PRO A 67 -14.65 -7.68 0.39
C PRO A 67 -15.77 -8.66 0.05
N ASN A 68 -15.50 -9.62 -0.84
CA ASN A 68 -16.50 -10.58 -1.33
C ASN A 68 -16.59 -11.85 -0.48
N THR A 69 -15.83 -11.93 0.60
CA THR A 69 -15.74 -13.10 1.48
C THR A 69 -16.20 -12.76 2.88
N LYS A 70 -16.79 -13.74 3.58
CA LYS A 70 -17.20 -13.56 4.99
C LYS A 70 -16.01 -13.39 5.94
N LYS A 71 -14.83 -13.91 5.55
CA LYS A 71 -13.60 -13.83 6.34
C LYS A 71 -12.54 -13.08 5.54
N TYR A 72 -12.32 -11.82 5.88
CA TYR A 72 -11.30 -10.98 5.26
C TYR A 72 -10.49 -10.22 6.32
N SER A 73 -9.38 -9.61 5.88
CA SER A 73 -8.61 -8.68 6.71
C SER A 73 -8.13 -7.49 5.89
N ILE A 74 -8.60 -6.31 6.25
CA ILE A 74 -8.14 -5.03 5.71
C ILE A 74 -6.65 -4.83 5.94
N ALA A 75 -6.09 -5.28 7.08
CA ALA A 75 -4.64 -5.23 7.30
C ALA A 75 -3.87 -6.08 6.28
N ARG A 76 -4.35 -7.29 5.96
CA ARG A 76 -3.70 -8.17 4.98
C ARG A 76 -3.84 -7.64 3.55
N ILE A 77 -4.99 -7.06 3.21
CA ILE A 77 -5.23 -6.38 1.93
C ILE A 77 -4.25 -5.21 1.78
N LEU A 78 -4.21 -4.29 2.74
CA LEU A 78 -3.29 -3.14 2.71
C LEU A 78 -1.83 -3.56 2.66
N THR A 79 -1.44 -4.61 3.39
CA THR A 79 -0.06 -5.15 3.32
C THR A 79 0.25 -5.64 1.92
N SER A 80 -0.69 -6.35 1.28
CA SER A 80 -0.52 -6.90 -0.06
C SER A 80 -0.49 -5.81 -1.15
N ILE A 81 -1.11 -4.66 -0.89
CA ILE A 81 -1.03 -3.49 -1.77
C ILE A 81 0.28 -2.72 -1.56
N LYS A 82 0.60 -2.34 -0.31
CA LYS A 82 1.69 -1.39 0.00
C LYS A 82 3.08 -2.03 -0.07
N GLN A 83 3.24 -3.26 0.40
CA GLN A 83 4.55 -3.88 0.56
C GLN A 83 5.28 -4.11 -0.78
N PRO A 84 4.63 -4.62 -1.85
CA PRO A 84 5.30 -4.81 -3.14
C PRO A 84 5.76 -3.50 -3.75
N VAL A 85 4.96 -2.43 -3.65
CA VAL A 85 5.31 -1.09 -4.15
C VAL A 85 6.56 -0.56 -3.46
N SER A 86 6.60 -0.60 -2.13
CA SER A 86 7.77 -0.16 -1.35
C SER A 86 9.02 -0.97 -1.69
N ARG A 87 8.91 -2.30 -1.84
CA ARG A 87 10.04 -3.17 -2.20
C ARG A 87 10.57 -2.83 -3.60
N LYS A 88 9.68 -2.65 -4.59
CA LYS A 88 10.07 -2.27 -5.96
C LYS A 88 10.76 -0.90 -6.00
N MET A 89 10.28 0.07 -5.22
CA MET A 89 10.91 1.38 -5.10
C MET A 89 12.31 1.29 -4.50
N VAL A 90 12.48 0.58 -3.38
CA VAL A 90 13.79 0.37 -2.75
C VAL A 90 14.76 -0.32 -3.71
N ASN A 91 14.33 -1.37 -4.40
CA ASN A 91 15.18 -2.08 -5.36
C ASN A 91 15.55 -1.21 -6.56
N TYR A 92 14.63 -0.37 -7.05
CA TYR A 92 14.91 0.59 -8.10
C TYR A 92 15.97 1.61 -7.68
N LEU A 93 15.82 2.21 -6.50
CA LEU A 93 16.78 3.18 -5.96
C LEU A 93 18.15 2.53 -5.77
N LYS A 94 18.23 1.33 -5.19
CA LYS A 94 19.50 0.60 -5.03
C LYS A 94 20.23 0.39 -6.35
N ARG A 95 19.50 0.10 -7.44
CA ARG A 95 20.09 -0.25 -8.73
C ARG A 95 20.49 0.95 -9.58
N TYR A 96 19.68 2.00 -9.56
CA TYR A 96 19.82 3.12 -10.52
C TYR A 96 20.15 4.45 -9.86
N TYR A 97 19.87 4.63 -8.56
CA TYR A 97 20.09 5.89 -7.86
C TYR A 97 20.36 5.67 -6.36
N PRO A 98 21.53 5.09 -6.00
CA PRO A 98 21.82 4.63 -4.64
C PRO A 98 21.84 5.77 -3.61
N ILE A 99 22.22 6.99 -4.01
CA ILE A 99 22.13 8.19 -3.16
C ILE A 99 20.69 8.46 -2.73
N GLY A 100 19.70 8.20 -3.61
CA GLY A 100 18.28 8.37 -3.29
C GLY A 100 17.74 7.40 -2.26
N LEU A 101 18.49 6.37 -1.85
CA LEU A 101 18.10 5.50 -0.75
C LEU A 101 17.98 6.26 0.58
N GLN A 102 18.66 7.40 0.71
CA GLN A 102 18.52 8.33 1.84
C GLN A 102 17.06 8.81 2.02
N LEU A 103 16.29 8.88 0.93
CA LEU A 103 14.86 9.24 0.95
C LEU A 103 13.99 8.16 1.63
N MET A 104 14.49 6.93 1.74
CA MET A 104 13.77 5.75 2.24
C MET A 104 14.31 5.25 3.59
N VAL A 105 15.13 6.04 4.29
CA VAL A 105 15.67 5.67 5.62
C VAL A 105 14.54 5.63 6.65
N THR A 106 14.22 4.43 7.11
CA THR A 106 13.29 4.19 8.21
C THR A 106 14.03 4.27 9.55
N GLY A 107 13.46 4.96 10.54
CA GLY A 107 13.98 4.97 11.91
C GLY A 107 13.72 3.66 12.69
N GLN A 108 13.31 2.59 12.00
CA GLN A 108 12.99 1.31 12.63
C GLN A 108 14.25 0.45 12.70
N LYS A 109 14.85 0.35 13.89
CA LYS A 109 15.72 -0.79 14.23
C LYS A 109 14.90 -2.07 14.01
N LYS A 110 15.40 -2.99 13.19
CA LYS A 110 14.91 -4.37 13.23
C LYS A 110 15.21 -4.89 14.63
N CYS A 111 14.19 -5.07 15.47
CA CYS A 111 14.30 -6.07 16.53
C CYS A 111 14.32 -7.42 15.82
N SER A 112 15.52 -8.00 15.70
CA SER A 112 15.70 -9.42 15.49
C SER A 112 15.09 -10.16 16.68
N LEU A 113 14.19 -11.10 16.38
CA LEU A 113 13.78 -12.16 17.31
C LEU A 113 15.00 -12.99 17.71
#